data_AF-A0A955AY79-F1
#
_entry.id   AF-A0A955AY79-F1
#
_cell.length_a   1.000
_cell.length_b   1.000
_cell.length_c   1.000
_cell.angle_alpha   90.00
_cell.angle_beta   90.00
_cell.angle_gamma   90.00
#
_symmetry.space_group_name_H-M   'P 1'
#
loop_
_entity.id
_entity.type
_entity.pdbx_description
1 polymer ?
#
loop_
_entity_poly.entity_id
_entity_poly.type
_entity_poly.pdbx_seq_one_letter_code
_entity_poly.pdbx_strand_id
1 'polypeptide(L)'
;MHAVDWMIVLLLNGAIIGYGFYLARGTSSSSDWFLGRRALPWWAIGLSMFATNVDNADLVSVTGKTYTEGLHLLTVYATGSALGGILASFYIVPAMYRAGFYTNAEYLEARFGPATRVLSALIQLQYRSSMLGLIILSVHLLLTGLNIVDATTSWALIVAIVICSGIYTAWGGLKSVVWTDALQSVVMMVGSVVIFVTLWQAAGGWSGTLQKLAARDASEGTHFTDLVHLGRFNGGSSESPYLVSWNGQTTDLAPYVVIMGWTIVGCGYWTVNHTQTMRLMGARSLWDMKMAATVGVAL
;
A
#
# COMPACT_ATOMS: atom_id res chain seq x y z
N MET A 1 17.96 -8.98 -18.06
CA MET A 1 18.45 -9.22 -16.69
C MET A 1 19.60 -10.21 -16.73
N HIS A 2 20.62 -10.01 -15.91
CA HIS A 2 21.73 -10.95 -15.77
C HIS A 2 21.40 -12.06 -14.75
N ALA A 3 22.14 -13.17 -14.78
CA ALA A 3 21.93 -14.29 -13.85
C ALA A 3 22.11 -13.90 -12.38
N VAL A 4 22.96 -12.90 -12.11
CA VAL A 4 23.18 -12.35 -10.76
C VAL A 4 21.92 -11.69 -10.22
N ASP A 5 21.15 -10.98 -11.06
CA ASP A 5 19.91 -10.31 -10.65
C ASP A 5 18.88 -11.34 -10.17
N TRP A 6 18.70 -12.41 -10.93
CA TRP A 6 17.82 -13.53 -10.57
C TRP A 6 18.25 -14.24 -9.30
N MET A 7 19.56 -14.44 -9.11
CA MET A 7 20.09 -15.03 -7.88
C MET A 7 19.76 -14.16 -6.66
N ILE A 8 19.91 -12.84 -6.75
CA ILE A 8 19.57 -11.91 -5.66
C ILE A 8 18.08 -11.99 -5.34
N VAL A 9 17.22 -11.96 -6.38
CA VAL A 9 15.76 -12.06 -6.22
C VAL A 9 15.37 -13.37 -5.52
N LEU A 10 15.92 -14.50 -5.96
CA LEU A 10 15.62 -15.81 -5.40
C LEU A 10 16.13 -15.96 -3.96
N LEU A 11 17.35 -15.50 -3.67
CA LEU A 11 17.91 -15.57 -2.33
C LEU A 11 17.13 -14.70 -1.34
N LEU A 12 16.79 -13.47 -1.73
CA LEU A 12 16.09 -12.54 -0.85
C LEU A 12 14.66 -13.03 -0.56
N ASN A 13 13.90 -13.37 -1.60
CA ASN A 13 12.53 -13.88 -1.41
C ASN A 13 12.54 -15.26 -0.74
N GLY A 14 13.47 -16.14 -1.12
CA GLY A 14 13.61 -17.47 -0.53
C GLY A 14 13.95 -17.41 0.96
N ALA A 15 14.82 -16.49 1.39
CA ALA A 15 15.15 -16.29 2.79
C ALA A 15 13.94 -15.80 3.61
N ILE A 16 13.16 -14.85 3.08
CA ILE A 16 11.96 -14.33 3.74
C ILE A 16 10.89 -15.42 3.84
N ILE A 17 10.61 -16.14 2.76
CA ILE A 17 9.64 -17.25 2.74
C ILE A 17 10.09 -18.35 3.71
N GLY A 18 11.37 -18.72 3.69
CA GLY A 18 11.95 -19.70 4.61
C GLY A 18 11.81 -19.28 6.07
N TYR A 19 12.02 -17.99 6.37
CA TYR A 19 11.80 -17.44 7.70
C TYR A 19 10.31 -17.47 8.11
N GLY A 20 9.39 -17.23 7.17
CA GLY A 20 7.95 -17.41 7.39
C GLY A 20 7.61 -18.85 7.79
N PHE A 21 8.09 -19.84 7.04
CA PHE A 21 7.90 -21.26 7.39
C PHE A 21 8.51 -21.62 8.74
N TYR A 22 9.65 -21.04 9.11
CA TYR A 22 10.25 -21.25 10.43
C TYR A 22 9.32 -20.74 11.55
N LEU A 23 8.75 -19.55 11.39
CA LEU A 23 7.82 -18.96 12.37
C LEU A 23 6.47 -19.70 12.44
N ALA A 24 6.04 -20.32 11.35
CA ALA A 24 4.79 -21.09 11.27
C ALA A 24 4.75 -22.29 12.24
N ARG A 25 5.90 -22.85 12.62
CA ARG A 25 6.01 -24.02 13.49
C ARG A 25 5.45 -23.84 14.91
N GLY A 26 5.18 -22.59 15.32
CA GLY A 26 4.66 -22.27 16.66
C GLY A 26 3.16 -22.03 16.75
N THR A 27 2.41 -22.16 15.65
CA THR A 27 0.98 -21.83 15.59
C THR A 27 0.13 -23.08 15.86
N SER A 28 -0.52 -23.16 17.03
CA SER A 28 -1.23 -24.37 17.49
C SER A 28 -2.74 -24.20 17.64
N SER A 29 -3.25 -22.96 17.68
CA SER A 29 -4.66 -22.64 17.88
C SER A 29 -5.16 -21.62 16.85
N SER A 30 -6.48 -21.56 16.63
CA SER A 30 -7.08 -20.56 15.72
C SER A 30 -6.82 -19.13 16.19
N SER A 31 -6.83 -18.87 17.50
CA SER A 31 -6.51 -17.54 18.05
C SER A 31 -5.03 -17.17 17.82
N ASP A 32 -4.11 -18.12 17.93
CA ASP A 32 -2.70 -17.90 17.60
C ASP A 32 -2.52 -17.57 16.11
N TRP A 33 -3.28 -18.24 15.25
CA TRP A 33 -3.26 -18.01 13.81
C TRP A 33 -3.78 -16.63 13.42
N PHE A 34 -4.89 -16.17 14.01
CA PHE A 34 -5.48 -14.85 13.71
C PHE A 34 -4.82 -13.68 14.44
N LEU A 35 -4.27 -13.85 15.65
CA LEU A 35 -3.78 -12.73 16.48
C LEU A 35 -2.28 -12.76 16.76
N GLY A 36 -1.57 -13.84 16.43
CA GLY A 36 -0.16 -13.97 16.77
C GLY A 36 0.12 -13.84 18.27
N ARG A 37 -0.81 -14.32 19.11
CA ARG A 37 -0.78 -14.22 20.60
C ARG A 37 -0.74 -12.80 21.16
N ARG A 38 -1.15 -11.78 20.40
CA ARG A 38 -0.99 -10.37 20.79
C ARG A 38 0.44 -10.07 21.28
N ALA A 39 1.43 -10.62 20.59
CA ALA A 39 2.84 -10.48 20.98
C ALA A 39 3.63 -9.63 19.98
N LEU A 40 2.96 -9.05 18.98
CA LEU A 40 3.63 -8.32 17.92
C LEU A 40 4.07 -6.93 18.42
N PRO A 41 5.35 -6.57 18.25
CA PRO A 41 5.84 -5.24 18.61
C PRO A 41 5.38 -4.19 17.60
N TRP A 42 5.25 -2.95 18.04
CA TRP A 42 4.73 -1.85 17.24
C TRP A 42 5.41 -1.67 15.88
N TRP A 43 6.74 -1.81 15.83
CA TRP A 43 7.53 -1.58 14.62
C TRP A 43 7.28 -2.66 13.57
N ALA A 44 7.12 -3.93 13.98
CA ALA A 44 6.85 -5.03 13.05
C ALA A 44 5.45 -4.89 12.44
N ILE A 45 4.47 -4.51 13.27
CA ILE A 45 3.11 -4.23 12.80
C ILE A 45 3.14 -3.04 11.84
N GLY A 46 3.76 -1.93 12.21
CA GLY A 46 3.82 -0.73 11.35
C GLY A 46 4.47 -0.99 10.00
N LEU A 47 5.62 -1.68 9.99
CA LEU A 47 6.31 -2.08 8.76
C LEU A 47 5.48 -3.06 7.89
N SER A 48 4.72 -3.95 8.52
CA SER A 48 3.82 -4.85 7.79
C SER A 48 2.59 -4.14 7.24
N MET A 49 2.05 -3.17 7.98
CA MET A 49 0.95 -2.32 7.51
C MET A 49 1.37 -1.49 6.29
N PHE A 50 2.58 -0.93 6.33
CA PHE A 50 3.20 -0.24 5.20
C PHE A 50 3.38 -1.19 3.99
N ALA A 51 3.96 -2.39 4.20
CA ALA A 51 4.12 -3.38 3.14
C ALA A 51 2.79 -3.80 2.48
N THR A 52 1.69 -3.76 3.24
CA THR A 52 0.35 -4.06 2.72
C THR A 52 -0.30 -2.89 2.01
N ASN A 53 0.12 -1.67 2.35
CA ASN A 53 -0.41 -0.46 1.73
C ASN A 53 0.21 -0.25 0.35
N VAL A 54 1.49 -0.57 0.19
CA VAL A 54 2.23 -0.35 -1.05
C VAL A 54 2.31 -1.63 -1.86
N ASP A 55 1.73 -1.63 -3.05
CA ASP A 55 1.88 -2.73 -4.01
C ASP A 55 2.62 -2.30 -5.30
N ASN A 56 2.87 -3.27 -6.19
CA ASN A 56 3.53 -3.01 -7.46
C ASN A 56 2.69 -2.12 -8.39
N ALA A 57 1.36 -2.26 -8.35
CA ALA A 57 0.46 -1.47 -9.17
C ALA A 57 0.50 0.00 -8.75
N ASP A 58 0.65 0.28 -7.45
CA ASP A 58 0.88 1.63 -6.94
C ASP A 58 2.17 2.23 -7.49
N LEU A 59 3.28 1.48 -7.49
CA LEU A 59 4.54 1.98 -8.03
C LEU A 59 4.40 2.38 -9.51
N VAL A 60 3.75 1.56 -10.33
CA VAL A 60 3.55 1.88 -11.76
C VAL A 60 2.54 3.00 -11.95
N SER A 61 1.42 2.98 -11.22
CA SER A 61 0.35 3.97 -11.36
C SER A 61 0.77 5.35 -10.86
N VAL A 62 1.39 5.44 -9.68
CA VAL A 62 1.83 6.70 -9.08
C VAL A 62 2.98 7.28 -9.88
N THR A 63 3.95 6.49 -10.33
CA THR A 63 5.04 7.03 -11.17
C THR A 63 4.53 7.48 -12.54
N GLY A 64 3.65 6.71 -13.18
CA GLY A 64 3.02 7.08 -14.44
C GLY A 64 2.23 8.39 -14.34
N LYS A 65 1.39 8.52 -13.31
CA LYS A 65 0.63 9.75 -13.10
C LYS A 65 1.48 10.92 -12.64
N THR A 66 2.52 10.69 -11.85
CA THR A 66 3.46 11.76 -11.48
C THR A 66 4.21 12.27 -12.71
N TYR A 67 4.49 11.40 -13.69
CA TYR A 67 5.13 11.78 -14.94
C TYR A 67 4.22 12.61 -15.86
N THR A 68 2.91 12.34 -15.86
CA THR A 68 1.94 13.04 -16.72
C THR A 68 1.28 14.24 -16.05
N GLU A 69 0.91 14.13 -14.77
CA GLU A 69 0.09 15.10 -14.03
C GLU A 69 0.86 15.81 -12.90
N GLY A 70 2.11 15.42 -12.60
CA GLY A 70 2.97 16.12 -11.65
C GLY A 70 2.86 15.69 -10.18
N LEU A 71 3.51 16.46 -9.30
CA LEU A 71 3.70 16.14 -7.88
C LEU A 71 2.47 16.38 -6.98
N HIS A 72 1.37 16.89 -7.52
CA HIS A 72 0.15 17.18 -6.75
C HIS A 72 -0.42 15.94 -6.02
N LEU A 73 -0.15 14.75 -6.55
CA LEU A 73 -0.51 13.46 -5.94
C LEU A 73 0.14 13.25 -4.56
N LEU A 74 1.30 13.85 -4.29
CA LEU A 74 1.93 13.77 -2.97
C LEU A 74 1.04 14.38 -1.89
N THR A 75 0.35 15.48 -2.18
CA THR A 75 -0.56 16.12 -1.22
C THR A 75 -1.76 15.22 -0.91
N VAL A 76 -2.28 14.56 -1.94
CA VAL A 76 -3.39 13.61 -1.83
C VAL A 76 -3.03 12.42 -0.93
N TYR A 77 -1.95 11.72 -1.27
CA TYR A 77 -1.55 10.49 -0.58
C TYR A 77 -0.86 10.77 0.76
N ALA A 78 0.13 11.67 0.80
CA ALA A 78 0.94 11.90 2.00
C ALA A 78 0.27 12.81 3.03
N THR A 79 -0.65 13.69 2.63
CA THR A 79 -1.35 14.57 3.59
C THR A 79 -2.75 14.07 3.88
N GLY A 80 -3.60 13.89 2.86
CA GLY A 80 -4.99 13.50 3.05
C GLY A 80 -5.14 12.11 3.68
N SER A 81 -4.64 11.07 3.00
CA SER A 81 -4.78 9.69 3.47
C SER A 81 -4.03 9.44 4.79
N ALA A 82 -2.88 10.08 4.99
CA ALA A 82 -2.09 9.93 6.22
C ALA A 82 -2.80 10.55 7.44
N LEU A 83 -3.34 11.75 7.31
CA LEU A 83 -4.13 12.37 8.39
C LEU A 83 -5.34 11.50 8.76
N GLY A 84 -6.04 10.97 7.75
CA GLY A 84 -7.17 10.07 7.97
C GLY A 84 -6.78 8.78 8.70
N GLY A 85 -5.66 8.16 8.30
CA GLY A 85 -5.13 6.96 8.95
C GLY A 85 -4.73 7.18 10.41
N ILE A 86 -4.10 8.31 10.71
CA ILE A 86 -3.76 8.69 12.09
C ILE A 86 -5.03 8.89 12.90
N LEU A 87 -6.01 9.65 12.40
CA LEU A 87 -7.28 9.88 13.12
C LEU A 87 -8.01 8.55 13.40
N ALA A 88 -8.19 7.71 12.39
CA ALA A 88 -8.79 6.39 12.54
C ALA A 88 -8.11 5.56 13.63
N SER A 89 -6.78 5.57 13.64
CA SER A 89 -5.97 4.74 14.53
C SER A 89 -5.92 5.23 15.98
N PHE A 90 -6.20 6.50 16.23
CA PHE A 90 -6.24 7.06 17.58
C PHE A 90 -7.65 7.13 18.19
N TYR A 91 -8.69 7.17 17.35
CA TYR A 91 -10.06 7.29 17.82
C TYR A 91 -10.91 6.03 17.62
N ILE A 92 -10.83 5.40 16.46
CA ILE A 92 -11.75 4.30 16.08
C ILE A 92 -11.15 2.94 16.48
N VAL A 93 -9.92 2.65 16.06
CA VAL A 93 -9.27 1.36 16.35
C VAL A 93 -9.11 1.09 17.86
N PRO A 94 -8.77 2.07 18.73
CA PRO A 94 -8.69 1.87 20.17
C PRO A 94 -10.01 1.42 20.82
N ALA A 95 -11.15 1.91 20.32
CA ALA A 95 -12.44 1.49 20.81
C ALA A 95 -12.69 0.02 20.50
N MET A 96 -12.38 -0.41 19.27
CA MET A 96 -12.51 -1.80 18.84
C MET A 96 -11.56 -2.73 19.59
N TYR A 97 -10.30 -2.30 19.81
CA TYR A 97 -9.29 -3.06 20.56
C TYR A 97 -9.70 -3.27 22.03
N ARG A 98 -10.21 -2.20 22.68
CA ARG A 98 -10.68 -2.27 24.07
C ARG A 98 -11.93 -3.14 24.24
N ALA A 99 -12.80 -3.15 23.23
CA ALA A 99 -13.99 -4.01 23.22
C ALA A 99 -13.67 -5.50 22.98
N GLY A 100 -12.42 -5.83 22.65
CA GLY A 100 -11.97 -7.22 22.49
C GLY A 100 -12.38 -7.87 21.16
N PHE A 101 -12.84 -7.09 20.18
CA PHE A 101 -13.16 -7.61 18.85
C PHE A 101 -11.89 -8.02 18.09
N TYR A 102 -11.98 -9.11 17.35
CA TYR A 102 -10.89 -9.65 16.53
C TYR A 102 -10.97 -9.15 15.08
N THR A 103 -12.17 -8.87 14.58
CA THR A 103 -12.40 -8.43 13.20
C THR A 103 -13.35 -7.24 13.11
N ASN A 104 -13.28 -6.48 12.01
CA ASN A 104 -14.24 -5.40 11.72
C ASN A 104 -15.67 -5.93 11.59
N ALA A 105 -15.80 -7.15 11.07
CA ALA A 105 -17.09 -7.79 10.86
C ALA A 105 -17.77 -8.19 12.18
N GLU A 106 -16.99 -8.58 13.20
CA GLU A 106 -17.49 -8.83 14.56
C GLU A 106 -18.04 -7.56 15.23
N TYR A 107 -17.36 -6.43 15.04
CA TYR A 107 -17.87 -5.14 15.52
C TYR A 107 -19.22 -4.80 14.88
N LEU A 108 -19.36 -5.01 13.56
CA LEU A 108 -20.62 -4.80 12.86
C LEU A 108 -21.72 -5.78 13.31
N GLU A 109 -21.36 -7.03 13.59
CA GLU A 109 -22.28 -8.01 14.15
C GLU A 109 -22.85 -7.56 15.49
N ALA A 110 -21.98 -7.16 16.42
CA ALA A 110 -22.38 -6.73 17.75
C ALA A 110 -23.29 -5.50 17.72
N ARG A 111 -23.15 -4.64 16.69
CA ARG A 111 -23.91 -3.39 16.58
C ARG A 111 -25.21 -3.50 15.78
N PHE A 112 -25.21 -4.29 14.71
CA PHE A 112 -26.28 -4.34 13.70
C PHE A 112 -26.84 -5.75 13.44
N GLY A 113 -26.21 -6.77 14.02
CA GLY A 113 -26.64 -8.17 13.90
C GLY A 113 -25.89 -8.97 12.83
N PRO A 114 -26.15 -10.28 12.75
CA PRO A 114 -25.38 -11.24 11.95
C PRO A 114 -25.50 -11.01 10.44
N ALA A 115 -26.60 -10.44 9.95
CA ALA A 115 -26.76 -10.13 8.52
C ALA A 115 -25.71 -9.12 8.04
N THR A 116 -25.41 -8.09 8.84
CA THR A 116 -24.41 -7.07 8.52
C THR A 116 -22.99 -7.64 8.52
N ARG A 117 -22.69 -8.62 9.37
CA ARG A 117 -21.42 -9.36 9.36
C ARG A 117 -21.19 -10.05 8.02
N VAL A 118 -22.18 -10.82 7.57
CA VAL A 118 -22.08 -11.56 6.31
C VAL A 118 -21.93 -10.59 5.14
N LEU A 119 -22.74 -9.52 5.11
CA LEU A 119 -22.64 -8.51 4.07
C LEU A 119 -21.25 -7.84 4.03
N SER A 120 -20.73 -7.44 5.19
CA SER A 120 -19.40 -6.85 5.30
C SER A 120 -18.31 -7.81 4.82
N ALA A 121 -18.37 -9.08 5.22
CA ALA A 121 -17.40 -10.09 4.79
C ALA A 121 -17.43 -10.30 3.27
N LEU A 122 -18.62 -10.35 2.65
CA LEU A 122 -18.76 -10.50 1.19
C LEU A 122 -18.21 -9.29 0.43
N ILE A 123 -18.51 -8.06 0.89
CA ILE A 123 -17.98 -6.83 0.29
C ILE A 123 -16.44 -6.84 0.35
N GLN A 124 -15.89 -7.19 1.52
CA GLN A 124 -14.44 -7.23 1.71
C GLN A 124 -13.77 -8.32 0.87
N LEU A 125 -14.41 -9.49 0.73
CA LEU A 125 -13.93 -10.56 -0.11
C LEU A 125 -13.90 -10.15 -1.58
N GLN A 126 -14.97 -9.51 -2.07
CA GLN A 126 -15.03 -9.01 -3.45
C GLN A 126 -13.97 -7.94 -3.69
N TYR A 127 -13.87 -6.94 -2.80
CA TYR A 127 -12.88 -5.87 -2.91
C TYR A 127 -11.45 -6.44 -2.96
N ARG A 128 -11.12 -7.36 -2.05
CA ARG A 128 -9.78 -7.97 -1.99
C ARG A 128 -9.48 -8.85 -3.20
N SER A 129 -10.47 -9.59 -3.70
CA SER A 129 -10.30 -10.41 -4.90
C SER A 129 -10.04 -9.55 -6.14
N SER A 130 -10.78 -8.46 -6.31
CA SER A 130 -10.56 -7.50 -7.40
C SER A 130 -9.18 -6.84 -7.32
N MET A 131 -8.74 -6.43 -6.13
CA MET A 131 -7.42 -5.83 -5.93
C MET A 131 -6.28 -6.82 -6.25
N LEU A 132 -6.39 -8.07 -5.80
CA LEU A 132 -5.39 -9.10 -6.14
C LEU A 132 -5.30 -9.33 -7.66
N GLY A 133 -6.44 -9.31 -8.37
CA GLY A 133 -6.47 -9.40 -9.83
C GLY A 133 -5.69 -8.26 -10.51
N LEU A 134 -5.86 -7.03 -10.04
CA LEU A 134 -5.13 -5.86 -10.55
C LEU A 134 -3.63 -5.97 -10.28
N ILE A 135 -3.23 -6.39 -9.07
CA ILE A 135 -1.82 -6.56 -8.70
C ILE A 135 -1.16 -7.63 -9.59
N ILE A 136 -1.83 -8.76 -9.78
CA ILE A 136 -1.34 -9.86 -10.64
C ILE A 136 -1.14 -9.37 -12.08
N LEU A 137 -2.10 -8.63 -12.63
CA LEU A 137 -2.00 -8.09 -13.98
C LEU A 137 -0.87 -7.04 -14.08
N SER A 138 -0.71 -6.18 -13.07
CA SER A 138 0.37 -5.19 -13.03
C SER A 138 1.74 -5.84 -13.10
N VAL A 139 1.97 -6.90 -12.31
CA VAL A 139 3.24 -7.66 -12.35
C VAL A 139 3.48 -8.27 -13.73
N HIS A 140 2.45 -8.83 -14.36
CA HIS A 140 2.56 -9.38 -15.70
C HIS A 140 2.98 -8.32 -16.73
N LEU A 141 2.31 -7.16 -16.71
CA LEU A 141 2.59 -6.04 -17.60
C LEU A 141 3.98 -5.45 -17.37
N LEU A 142 4.44 -5.38 -16.12
CA LEU A 142 5.78 -4.90 -15.81
C LEU A 142 6.85 -5.84 -16.37
N LEU A 143 6.72 -7.14 -16.11
CA LEU A 143 7.70 -8.15 -16.56
C LEU A 143 7.80 -8.23 -18.07
N THR A 144 6.66 -8.18 -18.77
CA THR A 144 6.61 -8.24 -20.23
C THR A 144 6.94 -6.91 -20.89
N GLY A 145 6.46 -5.78 -20.35
CA GLY A 145 6.69 -4.44 -20.88
C GLY A 145 8.15 -4.00 -20.80
N LEU A 146 8.89 -4.48 -19.80
CA LEU A 146 10.34 -4.25 -19.68
C LEU A 146 11.18 -5.32 -20.42
N ASN A 147 10.55 -6.22 -21.18
CA ASN A 147 11.19 -7.35 -21.85
C ASN A 147 12.09 -8.18 -20.91
N ILE A 148 11.68 -8.34 -19.65
CA ILE A 148 12.41 -9.16 -18.66
C ILE A 148 12.21 -10.64 -18.97
N VAL A 149 10.96 -11.03 -19.24
CA VAL A 149 10.55 -12.39 -19.62
C VAL A 149 9.41 -12.32 -20.65
N ASP A 150 9.24 -13.39 -21.41
CA ASP A 150 8.10 -13.57 -22.30
C ASP A 150 6.78 -13.76 -21.52
N ALA A 151 5.66 -13.60 -22.21
CA ALA A 151 4.33 -13.66 -21.58
C ALA A 151 4.05 -15.01 -20.90
N THR A 152 4.49 -16.13 -21.50
CA THR A 152 4.25 -17.47 -20.96
C THR A 152 5.05 -17.69 -19.68
N THR A 153 6.34 -17.33 -19.69
CA THR A 153 7.18 -17.42 -18.48
C THR A 153 6.70 -16.48 -17.37
N SER A 154 6.23 -15.27 -17.71
CA SER A 154 5.64 -14.33 -16.75
C SER A 154 4.46 -14.94 -15.98
N TRP A 155 3.50 -15.56 -16.69
CA TRP A 155 2.38 -16.24 -16.04
C TRP A 155 2.81 -17.43 -15.19
N ALA A 156 3.78 -18.22 -15.64
CA ALA A 156 4.31 -19.34 -14.87
C ALA A 156 4.96 -18.87 -13.54
N LEU A 157 5.73 -17.78 -13.57
CA LEU A 157 6.34 -17.19 -12.37
C LEU A 157 5.29 -16.66 -11.41
N ILE A 158 4.27 -15.96 -11.91
CA ILE A 158 3.18 -15.44 -11.09
C ILE A 158 2.43 -16.57 -10.39
N VAL A 159 2.07 -17.64 -11.13
CA VAL A 159 1.40 -18.81 -10.55
C VAL A 159 2.25 -19.45 -9.46
N ALA A 160 3.56 -19.61 -9.68
CA ALA A 160 4.47 -20.13 -8.67
C ALA A 160 4.50 -19.25 -7.41
N ILE A 161 4.58 -17.93 -7.56
CA ILE A 161 4.57 -16.98 -6.44
C ILE A 161 3.24 -17.05 -5.68
N VAL A 162 2.10 -17.07 -6.37
CA VAL A 162 0.76 -17.16 -5.75
C VAL A 162 0.60 -18.46 -4.97
N ILE A 163 1.03 -19.59 -5.52
CA ILE A 163 0.97 -20.89 -4.84
C ILE A 163 1.89 -20.89 -3.61
N CYS A 164 3.15 -20.51 -3.76
CA CYS A 164 4.10 -20.46 -2.65
C CYS A 164 3.63 -19.52 -1.53
N SER A 165 3.12 -18.34 -1.90
CA SER A 165 2.59 -17.36 -0.95
C SER A 165 1.34 -17.81 -0.24
N GLY A 166 0.41 -18.44 -0.95
CA GLY A 166 -0.77 -19.06 -0.39
C GLY A 166 -0.41 -20.13 0.65
N ILE A 167 0.56 -21.00 0.34
CA ILE A 167 0.98 -22.09 1.23
C ILE A 167 1.59 -21.55 2.53
N TYR A 168 2.59 -20.65 2.46
CA TYR A 168 3.23 -20.17 3.69
C TYR A 168 2.27 -19.30 4.52
N THR A 169 1.37 -18.55 3.87
CA THR A 169 0.37 -17.73 4.56
C THR A 169 -0.65 -18.60 5.28
N ALA A 170 -1.14 -19.65 4.62
CA ALA A 170 -2.08 -20.60 5.20
C ALA A 170 -1.50 -21.33 6.42
N TRP A 171 -0.22 -21.73 6.36
CA TRP A 171 0.44 -22.41 7.48
C TRP A 171 0.90 -21.46 8.60
N GLY A 172 1.36 -20.26 8.25
CA GLY A 172 2.01 -19.36 9.21
C GLY A 172 1.08 -18.46 10.02
N GLY A 173 -0.08 -18.10 9.47
CA GLY A 173 -1.01 -17.16 10.11
C GLY A 173 -0.45 -15.74 10.23
N LEU A 174 -1.18 -14.87 10.94
CA LEU A 174 -0.90 -13.44 11.04
C LEU A 174 0.52 -13.15 11.53
N LYS A 175 1.03 -13.92 12.51
CA LYS A 175 2.38 -13.73 13.04
C LYS A 175 3.43 -13.89 11.94
N SER A 176 3.39 -14.99 11.20
CA SER A 176 4.34 -15.23 10.12
C SER A 176 4.27 -14.13 9.08
N VAL A 177 3.05 -13.77 8.66
CA VAL A 177 2.81 -12.72 7.65
C VAL A 177 3.38 -11.38 8.09
N VAL A 178 3.11 -10.95 9.33
CA VAL A 178 3.61 -9.65 9.83
C VAL A 178 5.14 -9.61 9.83
N TRP A 179 5.79 -10.70 10.21
CA TRP A 179 7.25 -10.76 10.21
C TRP A 179 7.86 -10.81 8.81
N THR A 180 7.28 -11.57 7.88
CA THR A 180 7.75 -11.60 6.49
C THR A 180 7.54 -10.26 5.82
N ASP A 181 6.37 -9.65 6.02
CA ASP A 181 6.05 -8.32 5.48
C ASP A 181 6.98 -7.24 6.03
N ALA A 182 7.29 -7.28 7.34
CA ALA A 182 8.18 -6.30 7.95
C ALA A 182 9.62 -6.38 7.41
N LEU A 183 10.11 -7.59 7.10
CA LEU A 183 11.40 -7.76 6.44
C LEU A 183 11.35 -7.27 4.99
N GLN A 184 10.26 -7.59 4.28
CA GLN A 184 10.08 -7.20 2.88
C GLN A 184 9.94 -5.68 2.73
N SER A 185 9.26 -4.98 3.64
CA SER A 185 9.16 -3.52 3.58
C SER A 185 10.50 -2.83 3.77
N VAL A 186 11.39 -3.35 4.62
CA VAL A 186 12.75 -2.79 4.76
C VAL A 186 13.49 -2.89 3.44
N VAL A 187 13.40 -4.05 2.76
CA VAL A 187 14.02 -4.24 1.44
C VAL A 187 13.42 -3.29 0.41
N MET A 188 12.09 -3.15 0.38
CA MET A 188 11.39 -2.23 -0.52
C MET A 188 11.82 -0.78 -0.27
N MET A 189 11.90 -0.35 0.99
CA MET A 189 12.29 1.01 1.36
C MET A 189 13.72 1.32 0.94
N VAL A 190 14.66 0.41 1.21
CA VAL A 190 16.06 0.54 0.77
C VAL A 190 16.13 0.58 -0.76
N GLY A 191 15.42 -0.31 -1.45
CA GLY A 191 15.36 -0.34 -2.91
C GLY A 191 14.84 0.97 -3.50
N SER A 192 13.75 1.51 -2.96
CA SER A 192 13.18 2.79 -3.37
C SER A 192 14.14 3.97 -3.16
N VAL A 193 14.85 4.02 -2.04
CA VAL A 193 15.86 5.06 -1.78
C VAL A 193 17.03 4.96 -2.76
N VAL A 194 17.52 3.74 -3.06
CA VAL A 194 18.60 3.53 -4.02
C VAL A 194 18.18 3.97 -5.43
N ILE A 195 16.97 3.59 -5.86
CA ILE A 195 16.42 4.02 -7.16
C ILE A 195 16.29 5.55 -7.20
N PHE A 196 15.76 6.17 -6.15
CA PHE A 196 15.64 7.62 -6.08
C PHE A 196 17.00 8.32 -6.17
N VAL A 197 17.99 7.92 -5.37
CA VAL A 197 19.31 8.55 -5.34
C VAL A 197 20.04 8.40 -6.68
N THR A 198 19.97 7.22 -7.30
CA THR A 198 20.61 6.97 -8.60
C THR A 198 19.99 7.82 -9.72
N LEU A 199 18.66 7.91 -9.77
CA LEU A 199 17.95 8.77 -10.71
C LEU A 199 18.21 10.26 -10.45
N TRP A 200 18.22 10.67 -9.18
CA TRP A 200 18.51 12.04 -8.77
C TRP A 200 19.91 12.50 -9.21
N GLN A 201 20.91 11.64 -9.04
CA GLN A 201 22.27 11.91 -9.50
C GLN A 201 22.35 11.95 -11.03
N ALA A 202 21.73 10.99 -11.73
CA ALA A 202 21.66 10.97 -13.18
C ALA A 202 20.89 12.17 -13.77
N ALA A 203 19.96 12.74 -13.01
CA ALA A 203 19.26 13.97 -13.37
C ALA A 203 20.13 15.22 -13.27
N GLY A 204 21.26 15.18 -12.54
CA GLY A 204 22.06 16.36 -12.21
C GLY A 204 21.56 17.09 -10.97
N GLY A 205 20.92 16.36 -10.04
CA GLY A 205 20.29 16.91 -8.84
C GLY A 205 19.07 17.77 -9.12
N TRP A 206 18.69 18.63 -8.17
CA TRP A 206 17.50 19.47 -8.30
C TRP A 206 17.60 20.42 -9.51
N SER A 207 18.74 21.08 -9.69
CA SER A 207 18.96 22.00 -10.81
C SER A 207 18.87 21.31 -12.16
N GLY A 208 19.44 20.11 -12.30
CA GLY A 208 19.37 19.35 -13.53
C GLY A 208 17.95 18.82 -13.81
N THR A 209 17.23 18.38 -12.78
CA THR A 209 15.81 18.03 -12.89
C THR A 209 14.98 19.21 -13.38
N LEU A 210 15.16 20.39 -12.78
CA LEU A 210 14.47 21.62 -13.20
C LEU A 210 14.76 21.99 -14.66
N GLN A 211 16.02 21.89 -15.09
CA GLN A 211 16.39 22.16 -16.48
C GLN A 211 15.75 21.18 -17.46
N LYS A 212 15.74 19.88 -17.14
CA LYS A 212 15.09 18.86 -17.97
C LYS A 212 13.57 19.06 -18.05
N LEU A 213 12.94 19.44 -16.94
CA LEU A 213 11.51 19.76 -16.91
C LEU A 213 11.18 21.03 -17.69
N ALA A 214 12.01 22.08 -17.60
CA ALA A 214 11.83 23.31 -18.38
C ALA A 214 12.04 23.08 -19.88
N ALA A 215 12.97 22.21 -20.26
CA ALA A 215 13.14 21.80 -21.66
C ALA A 215 11.92 21.03 -22.20
N ARG A 216 11.29 20.21 -21.36
CA ARG A 216 10.05 19.50 -21.70
C ARG A 216 8.87 20.46 -21.89
N ASP A 217 8.71 21.45 -21.02
CA ASP A 217 7.69 22.51 -21.13
C ASP A 217 7.79 23.23 -22.49
N ALA A 218 9.02 23.58 -22.90
CA ALA A 218 9.28 24.21 -24.19
C ALA A 218 8.92 23.33 -25.41
N SER A 219 8.91 22.00 -25.26
CA SER A 219 8.60 21.06 -26.35
C SER A 219 7.15 20.55 -26.38
N GLU A 220 6.49 20.44 -25.23
CA GLU A 220 5.17 19.80 -25.09
C GLU A 220 4.06 20.79 -24.66
N GLY A 221 4.38 22.06 -24.38
CA GLY A 221 3.41 23.09 -24.00
C GLY A 221 2.75 22.85 -22.62
N THR A 222 3.32 21.98 -21.80
CA THR A 222 2.88 21.70 -20.43
C THR A 222 3.65 22.57 -19.45
N HIS A 223 2.98 23.61 -18.92
CA HIS A 223 3.60 24.58 -18.03
C HIS A 223 4.36 23.89 -16.89
N PHE A 224 5.67 24.16 -16.78
CA PHE A 224 6.57 23.60 -15.78
C PHE A 224 6.05 23.76 -14.33
N THR A 225 5.36 24.87 -14.05
CA THR A 225 4.72 25.16 -12.75
C THR A 225 3.59 24.19 -12.42
N ASP A 226 3.01 23.54 -13.42
CA ASP A 226 1.92 22.59 -13.26
C ASP A 226 2.43 21.19 -12.85
N LEU A 227 3.71 20.88 -13.04
CA LEU A 227 4.27 19.58 -12.65
C LEU A 227 4.88 19.57 -11.23
N VAL A 228 5.29 20.73 -10.72
CA VAL A 228 6.01 20.84 -9.43
C VAL A 228 5.11 21.33 -8.29
N HIS A 229 3.89 21.78 -8.57
CA HIS A 229 3.00 22.24 -7.51
C HIS A 229 2.47 21.08 -6.66
N LEU A 230 2.28 21.38 -5.38
CA LEU A 230 1.61 20.49 -4.42
C LEU A 230 0.15 20.89 -4.18
N GLY A 231 -0.21 22.14 -4.46
CA GLY A 231 -1.48 22.75 -4.04
C GLY A 231 -2.26 23.45 -5.15
N ARG A 232 -2.02 23.11 -6.41
CA ARG A 232 -2.97 23.38 -7.49
C ARG A 232 -3.52 22.04 -7.92
N PHE A 233 -4.77 22.00 -8.33
CA PHE A 233 -5.39 20.82 -8.88
C PHE A 233 -6.02 21.33 -10.17
N ASN A 234 -5.14 21.63 -11.14
CA ASN A 234 -5.48 22.43 -12.30
C ASN A 234 -6.28 21.55 -13.28
N GLY A 235 -7.46 22.00 -13.64
CA GLY A 235 -8.37 21.31 -14.55
C GLY A 235 -7.97 21.35 -16.05
N GLY A 236 -6.73 21.73 -16.36
CA GLY A 236 -6.27 22.14 -17.69
C GLY A 236 -6.07 21.01 -18.69
N SER A 237 -5.87 19.77 -18.23
CA SER A 237 -5.95 18.59 -19.09
C SER A 237 -7.32 17.94 -18.90
N SER A 238 -8.08 17.83 -19.99
CA SER A 238 -9.40 17.19 -20.12
C SER A 238 -9.49 15.74 -19.61
N GLU A 239 -8.40 15.20 -19.06
CA GLU A 239 -8.20 13.81 -18.67
C GLU A 239 -7.61 13.66 -17.25
N SER A 240 -7.80 14.60 -16.32
CA SER A 240 -7.54 14.28 -14.90
C SER A 240 -8.81 13.69 -14.26
N PRO A 241 -8.91 12.34 -14.12
CA PRO A 241 -10.12 11.68 -13.64
C PRO A 241 -10.44 11.96 -12.16
N TYR A 242 -9.55 12.66 -11.44
CA TYR A 242 -9.72 12.99 -10.03
C TYR A 242 -10.45 14.30 -9.77
N LEU A 243 -10.70 15.11 -10.81
CA LEU A 243 -11.19 16.50 -10.68
C LEU A 243 -12.42 16.79 -11.55
N VAL A 244 -13.16 15.75 -11.95
CA VAL A 244 -14.43 15.95 -12.65
C VAL A 244 -15.50 16.30 -11.62
N SER A 245 -15.86 17.58 -11.56
CA SER A 245 -17.07 18.02 -10.86
C SER A 245 -18.29 17.28 -11.42
N TRP A 246 -19.30 17.04 -10.58
CA TRP A 246 -20.55 16.36 -10.97
C TRP A 246 -21.25 17.00 -12.20
N ASN A 247 -20.92 18.25 -12.52
CA ASN A 247 -21.42 18.98 -13.70
C ASN A 247 -20.54 18.84 -14.97
N GLY A 248 -19.50 18.01 -14.96
CA GLY A 248 -18.60 17.81 -16.11
C GLY A 248 -17.67 18.99 -16.41
N GLN A 249 -17.63 20.03 -15.56
CA GLN A 249 -16.68 21.13 -15.68
C GLN A 249 -15.47 20.87 -14.79
N THR A 250 -14.26 21.02 -15.34
CA THR A 250 -13.01 20.96 -14.59
C THR A 250 -12.79 22.29 -13.84
N THR A 251 -13.39 22.43 -12.66
CA THR A 251 -13.14 23.59 -11.79
C THR A 251 -11.93 23.33 -10.90
N ASP A 252 -11.06 24.34 -10.78
CA ASP A 252 -9.95 24.31 -9.83
C ASP A 252 -10.49 24.08 -8.41
N LEU A 253 -10.25 22.87 -7.90
CA LEU A 253 -10.65 22.50 -6.55
C LEU A 253 -9.63 23.06 -5.58
N ALA A 254 -10.13 23.79 -4.58
CA ALA A 254 -9.27 24.32 -3.55
C ALA A 254 -8.59 23.16 -2.78
N PRO A 255 -7.28 23.24 -2.50
CA PRO A 255 -6.51 22.13 -1.94
C PRO A 255 -7.06 21.54 -0.65
N TYR A 256 -7.67 22.38 0.19
CA TYR A 256 -8.28 21.95 1.45
C TYR A 256 -9.47 21.00 1.23
N VAL A 257 -10.23 21.15 0.15
CA VAL A 257 -11.36 20.25 -0.18
C VAL A 257 -10.83 18.87 -0.53
N VAL A 258 -9.76 18.83 -1.33
CA VAL A 258 -9.09 17.58 -1.73
C VAL A 258 -8.51 16.89 -0.49
N ILE A 259 -7.76 17.62 0.35
CA ILE A 259 -7.20 17.06 1.59
C ILE A 259 -8.31 16.54 2.50
N MET A 260 -9.40 17.29 2.67
CA MET A 260 -10.53 16.86 3.50
C MET A 260 -11.21 15.60 2.95
N GLY A 261 -11.47 15.54 1.63
CA GLY A 261 -12.04 14.36 0.98
C GLY A 261 -11.17 13.12 1.17
N TRP A 262 -9.86 13.26 0.93
CA TRP A 262 -8.90 12.17 1.11
C TRP A 262 -8.67 11.80 2.58
N THR A 263 -8.86 12.74 3.51
CA THR A 263 -8.87 12.43 4.96
C THR A 263 -10.04 11.52 5.31
N ILE A 264 -11.24 11.79 4.76
CA ILE A 264 -12.42 10.94 4.98
C ILE A 264 -12.20 9.55 4.36
N VAL A 265 -11.69 9.48 3.13
CA VAL A 265 -11.35 8.22 2.46
C VAL A 265 -10.29 7.44 3.24
N GLY A 266 -9.24 8.12 3.70
CA GLY A 266 -8.19 7.56 4.55
C GLY A 266 -8.78 6.98 5.83
N CYS A 267 -9.59 7.74 6.57
CA CYS A 267 -10.30 7.24 7.75
C CYS A 267 -11.08 5.96 7.45
N GLY A 268 -11.83 5.92 6.34
CA GLY A 268 -12.58 4.75 5.91
C GLY A 268 -11.69 3.54 5.60
N TYR A 269 -10.60 3.75 4.86
CA TYR A 269 -9.66 2.68 4.53
C TYR A 269 -9.06 2.04 5.78
N TRP A 270 -8.50 2.82 6.70
CA TRP A 270 -7.82 2.27 7.87
C TRP A 270 -8.76 1.62 8.90
N THR A 271 -10.05 1.95 8.87
CA THR A 271 -11.06 1.38 9.79
C THR A 271 -11.77 0.17 9.22
N VAL A 272 -12.19 0.23 7.96
CA VAL A 272 -12.99 -0.82 7.32
C VAL A 272 -12.11 -1.93 6.80
N ASN A 273 -10.87 -1.63 6.40
CA ASN A 273 -10.00 -2.61 5.77
C ASN A 273 -9.57 -3.72 6.74
N HIS A 274 -10.03 -4.93 6.44
CA HIS A 274 -9.90 -6.08 7.32
C HIS A 274 -8.44 -6.45 7.61
N THR A 275 -7.55 -6.36 6.61
CA THR A 275 -6.15 -6.76 6.79
C THR A 275 -5.37 -5.79 7.67
N GLN A 276 -5.70 -4.49 7.63
CA GLN A 276 -5.05 -3.48 8.46
C GLN A 276 -5.54 -3.60 9.91
N THR A 277 -6.85 -3.74 10.11
CA THR A 277 -7.38 -3.90 11.47
C THR A 277 -6.88 -5.18 12.13
N MET A 278 -6.84 -6.32 11.43
CA MET A 278 -6.32 -7.58 12.02
C MET A 278 -4.88 -7.42 12.54
N ARG A 279 -4.02 -6.72 11.80
CA ARG A 279 -2.63 -6.44 12.23
C ARG A 279 -2.58 -5.61 13.49
N LEU A 280 -3.39 -4.55 13.58
CA LEU A 280 -3.48 -3.71 14.77
C LEU A 280 -4.02 -4.48 15.99
N MET A 281 -4.98 -5.39 15.79
CA MET A 281 -5.51 -6.25 16.86
C MET A 281 -4.50 -7.28 17.40
N GLY A 282 -3.44 -7.57 16.63
CA GLY A 282 -2.32 -8.41 17.04
C GLY A 282 -1.27 -7.71 17.91
N ALA A 283 -1.44 -6.41 18.21
CA ALA A 283 -0.54 -5.66 19.06
C ALA A 283 -0.54 -6.13 20.53
N ARG A 284 0.63 -6.04 21.17
CA ARG A 284 0.81 -6.41 22.60
C ARG A 284 0.18 -5.44 23.59
N SER A 285 0.05 -4.18 23.21
CA SER A 285 -0.55 -3.15 24.04
C SER A 285 -1.23 -2.10 23.18
N LEU A 286 -2.10 -1.29 23.81
CA LEU A 286 -2.73 -0.16 23.14
C LEU A 286 -1.70 0.87 22.66
N TRP A 287 -0.59 1.04 23.39
CA TRP A 287 0.49 1.91 22.97
C TRP A 287 1.15 1.38 21.71
N ASP A 288 1.44 0.08 21.67
CA ASP A 288 2.06 -0.54 20.49
C ASP A 288 1.16 -0.47 19.27
N MET A 289 -0.14 -0.62 19.45
CA MET A 289 -1.13 -0.48 18.39
C MET A 289 -1.13 0.94 17.82
N LYS A 290 -1.14 1.97 18.68
CA LYS A 290 -1.10 3.37 18.25
C LYS A 290 0.20 3.70 17.52
N MET A 291 1.33 3.27 18.07
CA MET A 291 2.63 3.49 17.45
C MET A 291 2.77 2.74 16.12
N ALA A 292 2.29 1.50 16.05
CA ALA A 292 2.25 0.73 14.81
C ALA A 292 1.49 1.48 13.71
N ALA A 293 0.32 2.01 14.05
CA ALA A 293 -0.46 2.78 13.12
C ALA A 293 0.24 4.06 12.69
N THR A 294 0.87 4.81 13.60
CA THR A 294 1.64 6.01 13.21
C THR A 294 2.77 5.67 12.24
N VAL A 295 3.46 4.55 12.46
CA VAL A 295 4.58 4.12 11.63
C VAL A 295 4.09 3.63 10.28
N GLY A 296 3.05 2.80 10.24
CA GLY A 296 2.50 2.28 8.99
C GLY A 296 1.85 3.35 8.11
N VAL A 297 1.43 4.48 8.70
CA VAL A 297 0.86 5.62 7.98
C VAL A 297 1.92 6.63 7.56
N ALA A 298 2.99 6.79 8.34
CA ALA A 298 4.05 7.78 8.08
C ALA A 298 5.10 7.30 7.07
N LEU A 299 5.27 5.97 6.95
CA LEU A 299 6.09 5.34 5.90
C LEU A 299 5.28 5.28 4.61
#